data_AF-A0A8S3JQK2-F1
#
_entry.id   AF-A0A8S3JQK2-F1
#
_cell.length_a   1.000
_cell.length_b   1.000
_cell.length_c   1.000
_cell.angle_alpha   90.00
_cell.angle_beta   90.00
_cell.angle_gamma   90.00
#
_symmetry.space_group_name_H-M   'P 1'
#
loop_
_entity.id
_entity.type
_entity.pdbx_description
1 polymer ?
#
loop_
_entity_poly.entity_id
_entity_poly.type
_entity_poly.pdbx_seq_one_letter_code
_entity_poly.pdbx_strand_id
1 'polypeptide(L)'
;MDSGINISGALVNNLRFADDIDIIQEDCDMLLEQIERLRAAAAQTGLTMNTEKTKTLVFGDRNIEKQMHIAGNQIENVEQFEYL
;
A
#
# COMPACT_ATOMS: atom_id res chain seq x y z
N MET A 1 -13.93 2.08 10.03
CA MET A 1 -14.33 3.07 9.00
C MET A 1 -13.88 2.52 7.68
N ASP A 2 -14.72 2.59 6.66
CA ASP A 2 -14.32 2.19 5.32
C ASP A 2 -13.37 3.26 4.77
N SER A 3 -12.17 2.84 4.35
CA SER A 3 -11.13 3.70 3.77
C SER A 3 -10.85 3.23 2.35
N GLY A 4 -10.35 4.11 1.49
CA GLY A 4 -10.08 3.84 0.08
C GLY A 4 -10.17 5.10 -0.77
N ILE A 5 -10.15 4.93 -2.08
CA ILE A 5 -10.43 5.98 -3.06
C ILE A 5 -11.79 5.75 -3.71
N ASN A 6 -12.49 6.83 -4.05
CA ASN A 6 -13.75 6.72 -4.80
C ASN A 6 -13.47 6.67 -6.30
N ILE A 7 -13.83 5.56 -6.94
CA ILE A 7 -13.76 5.39 -8.39
C ILE A 7 -15.19 5.21 -8.90
N SER A 8 -15.71 6.24 -9.58
CA SER A 8 -17.04 6.19 -10.23
C SER A 8 -18.19 5.80 -9.28
N GLY A 9 -18.12 6.21 -8.01
CA GLY A 9 -19.12 5.90 -6.99
C GLY A 9 -18.86 4.61 -6.22
N ALA A 10 -17.82 3.84 -6.60
CA ALA A 10 -17.39 2.66 -5.87
C ALA A 10 -16.16 2.99 -5.01
N LEU A 11 -16.21 2.63 -3.72
CA LEU A 11 -15.06 2.74 -2.84
C LEU A 11 -14.10 1.56 -3.09
N VAL A 12 -12.89 1.86 -3.54
CA VAL A 12 -11.84 0.87 -3.82
C VAL A 12 -10.67 1.11 -2.89
N ASN A 13 -10.22 0.06 -2.20
CA ASN A 13 -9.18 0.18 -1.17
C ASN A 13 -8.01 -0.78 -1.35
N ASN A 14 -8.20 -1.81 -2.17
CA ASN A 14 -7.12 -2.67 -2.62
C ASN A 14 -7.42 -3.25 -4.01
N LEU A 15 -6.35 -3.57 -4.72
CA LEU A 15 -6.35 -4.47 -5.87
C LEU A 15 -5.52 -5.69 -5.48
N ARG A 16 -5.98 -6.89 -5.82
CA ARG A 16 -5.30 -8.13 -5.42
C ARG A 16 -5.31 -9.12 -6.57
N PHE A 17 -4.15 -9.69 -6.86
CA PHE A 17 -3.99 -10.71 -7.89
C PHE A 17 -2.88 -11.68 -7.49
N ALA A 18 -3.19 -12.97 -7.46
CA ALA A 18 -2.29 -14.01 -6.96
C ALA A 18 -1.71 -13.66 -5.57
N ASP A 19 -0.41 -13.46 -5.47
CA ASP A 19 0.34 -13.08 -4.26
C ASP A 19 0.59 -11.56 -4.12
N ASP A 20 0.29 -10.77 -5.14
CA ASP A 20 0.46 -9.32 -5.13
C ASP A 20 -0.82 -8.59 -4.66
N ILE A 21 -0.61 -7.57 -3.81
CA ILE A 21 -1.67 -6.73 -3.26
C ILE A 21 -1.24 -5.27 -3.35
N ASP A 22 -2.03 -4.46 -4.04
CA ASP A 22 -1.92 -3.00 -4.02
C ASP A 22 -2.94 -2.45 -3.03
N ILE A 23 -2.50 -1.62 -2.08
CA ILE A 23 -3.38 -0.85 -1.21
C ILE A 23 -3.46 0.57 -1.76
N ILE A 24 -4.67 1.12 -1.86
CA ILE A 24 -4.91 2.45 -2.43
C ILE A 24 -5.63 3.34 -1.42
N GLN A 25 -5.08 4.51 -1.16
CA GLN A 25 -5.62 5.52 -0.24
C GLN A 25 -5.30 6.94 -0.74
N GLU A 26 -6.10 7.91 -0.32
CA GLU A 26 -5.83 9.35 -0.57
C GLU A 26 -4.82 9.93 0.42
N ASP A 27 -4.66 9.29 1.58
CA ASP A 27 -3.85 9.76 2.69
C ASP A 27 -2.76 8.75 3.07
N CYS A 28 -1.54 9.25 3.30
CA CYS A 28 -0.37 8.43 3.60
C CYS A 28 -0.46 7.74 4.98
N ASP A 29 -1.07 8.39 5.96
CA ASP A 29 -1.24 7.81 7.30
C ASP A 29 -2.27 6.70 7.29
N MET A 30 -3.36 6.90 6.54
CA MET A 30 -4.33 5.85 6.28
C MET A 30 -3.71 4.68 5.50
N LEU A 31 -2.87 4.95 4.51
CA LEU A 31 -2.15 3.90 3.76
C LEU A 31 -1.26 3.08 4.71
N LEU A 32 -0.53 3.75 5.61
CA LEU A 32 0.32 3.09 6.60
C LEU A 32 -0.49 2.27 7.62
N GLU A 33 -1.63 2.78 8.08
CA GLU A 33 -2.52 2.03 8.96
C GLU A 33 -3.03 0.75 8.28
N GLN A 34 -3.49 0.85 7.03
CA GLN A 34 -4.01 -0.31 6.29
C GLN A 34 -2.94 -1.36 6.02
N ILE A 35 -1.72 -0.95 5.66
CA ILE A 35 -0.65 -1.90 5.36
C ILE A 35 -0.15 -2.63 6.60
N GLU A 36 -0.09 -1.95 7.76
CA GLU A 36 0.25 -2.59 9.03
C GLU A 36 -0.85 -3.55 9.50
N ARG A 37 -2.12 -3.19 9.30
CA ARG A 37 -3.26 -4.09 9.56
C ARG A 37 -3.20 -5.33 8.67
N LEU A 38 -2.93 -5.18 7.37
CA LEU A 38 -2.75 -6.30 6.44
C LEU A 38 -1.59 -7.20 6.89
N ARG A 39 -0.43 -6.62 7.20
CA ARG A 39 0.76 -7.36 7.67
C ARG A 39 0.47 -8.14 8.94
N ALA A 40 -0.22 -7.55 9.91
CA ALA A 40 -0.61 -8.21 11.15
C ALA A 40 -1.62 -9.35 10.93
N ALA A 41 -2.56 -9.19 9.99
CA ALA A 41 -3.50 -10.25 9.62
C ALA A 41 -2.81 -11.39 8.87
N ALA A 42 -1.94 -11.08 7.92
CA ALA A 42 -1.14 -12.06 7.17
C ALA A 42 -0.26 -12.91 8.10
N ALA A 43 0.36 -12.28 9.11
CA ALA A 43 1.20 -12.97 10.08
C ALA A 43 0.42 -14.03 10.89
N GLN A 44 -0.87 -13.80 11.17
CA GLN A 44 -1.73 -14.76 11.87
C GLN A 44 -2.01 -16.03 11.04
N THR A 45 -1.84 -15.96 9.72
CA THR A 45 -2.01 -17.10 8.81
C THR A 45 -0.68 -17.67 8.33
N GLY A 46 0.44 -17.23 8.90
CA GLY A 46 1.79 -17.67 8.51
C GLY A 46 2.32 -17.03 7.22
N LEU A 47 1.66 -15.99 6.70
CA LEU A 47 2.13 -15.23 5.55
C LEU A 47 3.01 -14.06 6.00
N THR A 48 4.01 -13.73 5.19
CA THR A 48 4.92 -12.60 5.43
C THR A 48 4.93 -11.67 4.23
N MET A 49 5.00 -10.37 4.50
CA MET A 49 5.17 -9.33 3.48
C MET A 49 6.65 -9.18 3.16
N ASN A 50 6.99 -9.16 1.86
CA ASN A 50 8.34 -8.85 1.42
C ASN A 50 8.53 -7.33 1.31
N THR A 51 9.10 -6.71 2.35
CA THR A 51 9.30 -5.25 2.39
C THR A 51 10.30 -4.75 1.34
N GLU A 52 11.24 -5.58 0.89
CA GLU A 52 12.22 -5.20 -0.17
C GLU A 52 11.55 -5.07 -1.54
N LYS A 53 10.58 -5.94 -1.82
CA LYS A 53 9.76 -5.92 -3.04
C LYS A 53 8.57 -4.94 -2.96
N THR A 54 8.19 -4.50 -1.76
CA THR A 54 7.10 -3.54 -1.56
C THR A 54 7.56 -2.14 -2.00
N LYS A 55 6.73 -1.45 -2.79
CA LYS A 55 6.99 -0.08 -3.28
C LYS A 55 5.76 0.79 -3.10
N THR A 56 5.93 2.11 -3.12
CA THR A 56 4.83 3.08 -3.17
C THR A 56 4.82 3.80 -4.52
N LEU A 57 3.64 4.19 -4.98
CA LEU A 57 3.43 5.01 -6.18
C LEU A 57 2.43 6.10 -5.84
N VAL A 58 2.72 7.35 -6.23
CA VAL A 58 1.83 8.49 -5.98
C VAL A 58 1.26 9.00 -7.30
N PHE A 59 -0.07 9.12 -7.36
CA PHE A 59 -0.78 9.75 -8.47
C PHE A 59 -1.09 11.21 -8.13
N GLY A 60 -0.95 12.11 -9.11
CA GLY A 60 -1.21 13.54 -8.93
C GLY A 60 0.05 14.32 -8.53
N ASP A 61 0.00 15.04 -7.41
CA ASP A 61 1.17 15.77 -6.90
C ASP A 61 2.22 14.78 -6.41
N ARG A 62 3.36 14.75 -7.11
CA ARG A 62 4.47 13.84 -6.82
C ARG A 62 5.40 14.36 -5.72
N ASN A 63 5.07 15.48 -5.08
CA ASN A 63 5.79 15.92 -3.89
C ASN A 63 5.45 15.00 -2.71
N ILE A 64 6.37 14.09 -2.41
CA ILE A 64 6.23 13.14 -1.30
C ILE A 64 6.75 13.82 -0.04
N GLU A 65 5.82 14.39 0.75
CA GLU A 65 6.17 15.05 2.01
C GLU A 65 6.61 14.05 3.09
N LYS A 66 6.11 12.80 3.03
CA LYS A 66 6.31 11.79 4.05
C LYS A 66 6.91 10.51 3.50
N GLN A 67 8.10 10.14 3.99
CA GLN A 67 8.69 8.84 3.69
C GLN A 67 7.99 7.73 4.47
N MET A 68 7.51 6.72 3.74
CA MET A 68 6.85 5.56 4.33
C MET A 68 7.87 4.58 4.90
N HIS A 69 7.58 4.08 6.11
CA HIS A 69 8.37 3.05 6.77
C HIS A 69 7.46 1.90 7.20
N ILE A 70 7.78 0.68 6.78
CA ILE A 70 7.02 -0.53 7.14
C ILE A 70 7.96 -1.50 7.84
N ALA A 71 7.58 -1.96 9.03
CA ALA A 71 8.43 -2.81 9.87
C ALA A 71 9.86 -2.26 10.07
N GLY A 72 10.01 -0.93 10.11
CA GLY A 72 11.31 -0.24 10.26
C GLY A 72 12.11 -0.06 8.97
N ASN A 73 11.66 -0.61 7.83
CA ASN A 73 12.31 -0.43 6.53
C ASN A 73 11.67 0.74 5.78
N GLN A 74 12.51 1.63 5.25
CA GLN A 74 12.04 2.68 4.34
C GLN A 74 11.55 2.04 3.04
N ILE A 75 10.36 2.43 2.60
CA ILE A 75 9.76 1.93 1.35
C ILE A 75 10.07 2.91 0.23
N GLU A 76 10.61 2.37 -0.86
CA GLU A 76 10.93 3.16 -2.05
C GLU A 76 9.64 3.65 -2.72
N ASN A 77 9.68 4.90 -3.18
CA ASN A 77 8.67 5.43 -4.07
C ASN A 77 9.15 5.31 -5.51
N VAL A 78 8.31 4.74 -6.37
CA VAL A 78 8.59 4.50 -7.77
C VAL A 78 7.67 5.32 -8.66
N GLU A 79 8.10 5.60 -9.88
CA GLU A 79 7.30 6.32 -10.89
C GLU A 79 6.36 5.37 -11.67
N GLN A 80 6.66 4.07 -11.65
CA GLN A 80 5.89 3.02 -12.31
C GLN A 80 6.08 1.68 -11.60
N PHE A 81 5.06 0.83 -11.62
CA PHE A 81 5.20 -0.59 -11.29
C PHE A 81 5.59 -1.36 -12.55
N GLU A 82 6.69 -2.11 -12.47
CA GLU A 82 7.08 -3.05 -13.53
C GLU A 82 6.50 -4.42 -13.21
N TYR A 83 5.51 -4.85 -13.99
CA TYR A 83 4.96 -6.19 -13.89
C TYR A 83 5.77 -7.11 -14.82
N LEU A 84 6.40 -8.15 -14.26
CA LEU A 84 7.24 -9.11 -14.97
C LEU A 84 6.42 -10.20 -15.67
#